data_AF-A0A956E2J7-F1
#
_entry.id   AF-A0A956E2J7-F1
#
_cell.length_a   1.000
_cell.length_b   1.000
_cell.length_c   1.000
_cell.angle_alpha   90.00
_cell.angle_beta   90.00
_cell.angle_gamma   90.00
#
_symmetry.space_group_name_H-M   'P 1'
#
loop_
_entity.id
_entity.type
_entity.pdbx_description
1 polymer ?
#
loop_
_entity_poly.entity_id
_entity_poly.type
_entity_poly.pdbx_seq_one_letter_code
_entity_poly.pdbx_strand_id
1 'polypeptide(L)'
;FDLIILDPPSFGSHGKKSFSIQRDYKLLASDALALLTRGGRLLAVTNHRKTSAQRFMRWLEEAARDARREVASLRESPTPHDCPAWLGAALGSPTKAFWLTLR
;
A
#
# COMPACT_ATOMS: atom_id res chain seq x y z
N PHE A 1 8.47 1.31 15.10
CA PHE A 1 7.05 0.92 15.24
C PHE A 1 6.90 -0.57 14.97
N ASP A 2 6.03 -1.26 15.70
CA ASP A 2 5.75 -2.68 15.43
C ASP A 2 4.67 -2.87 14.37
N LEU A 3 3.81 -1.86 14.19
CA LEU A 3 2.78 -1.80 13.18
C LEU A 3 2.68 -0.37 12.63
N ILE A 4 2.59 -0.24 11.31
CA ILE A 4 2.21 0.99 10.62
C ILE A 4 1.00 0.69 9.72
N ILE A 5 0.08 1.65 9.64
CA ILE A 5 -1.06 1.61 8.70
C ILE A 5 -0.91 2.81 7.76
N LEU A 6 -0.89 2.53 6.46
CA LEU A 6 -0.77 3.55 5.40
C LEU A 6 -2.05 3.57 4.57
N ASP A 7 -2.89 4.59 4.80
CA ASP A 7 -4.12 4.84 4.04
C ASP A 7 -4.23 6.33 3.63
N PRO A 8 -3.38 6.80 2.71
CA PRO A 8 -3.41 8.18 2.25
C PRO A 8 -4.57 8.44 1.26
N PRO A 9 -5.01 9.70 1.10
CA PRO A 9 -5.99 10.06 0.08
C PRO A 9 -5.43 9.84 -1.34
N SER A 10 -6.32 9.61 -2.32
CA SER A 10 -5.91 9.42 -3.73
C SER A 10 -5.09 10.59 -4.30
N PHE A 11 -5.43 11.81 -3.89
CA PHE A 11 -4.73 13.04 -4.19
C PHE A 11 -4.92 14.00 -3.01
N GLY A 12 -3.92 14.84 -2.74
CA GLY A 12 -4.00 15.88 -1.71
C GLY A 12 -3.03 17.01 -2.01
N SER A 13 -3.31 18.22 -1.54
CA SER A 13 -2.41 19.35 -1.65
C SER A 13 -2.31 20.08 -0.31
N HIS A 14 -1.11 20.61 -0.03
CA HIS A 14 -0.87 21.44 1.14
C HIS A 14 0.10 22.55 0.76
N GLY A 15 -0.42 23.78 0.68
CA GLY A 15 0.32 24.92 0.13
C GLY A 15 0.80 24.64 -1.29
N LYS A 16 2.13 24.73 -1.52
CA LYS A 16 2.76 24.47 -2.81
C LYS A 16 3.06 22.99 -3.08
N LYS A 17 2.84 22.10 -2.10
CA LYS A 17 3.12 20.65 -2.26
C LYS A 17 1.85 19.92 -2.67
N SER A 18 2.01 18.90 -3.51
CA SER A 18 0.93 17.98 -3.89
C SER A 18 1.35 16.54 -3.66
N PHE A 19 0.37 15.68 -3.41
CA PHE A 19 0.51 14.25 -3.24
C PHE A 19 -0.41 13.55 -4.23
N SER A 20 0.09 12.50 -4.88
CA SER A 20 -0.74 11.55 -5.62
C SER A 20 -0.26 10.13 -5.39
N ILE A 21 -1.21 9.19 -5.28
CA ILE A 21 -0.89 7.77 -5.10
C ILE A 21 0.06 7.26 -6.20
N GLN A 22 -0.17 7.67 -7.45
CA GLN A 22 0.59 7.17 -8.60
C GLN A 22 2.08 7.58 -8.57
N ARG A 23 2.39 8.72 -7.96
CA ARG A 23 3.75 9.28 -7.94
C ARG A 23 4.45 8.99 -6.61
N ASP A 24 3.73 9.14 -5.50
CA ASP A 24 4.36 9.34 -4.20
C ASP A 24 4.19 8.13 -3.26
N TYR A 25 3.29 7.18 -3.55
CA TYR A 25 3.00 6.09 -2.62
C TYR A 25 4.22 5.21 -2.35
N LYS A 26 4.99 4.87 -3.38
CA LYS A 26 6.18 4.03 -3.23
C LYS A 26 7.18 4.65 -2.24
N LEU A 27 7.46 5.95 -2.39
CA LEU A 27 8.37 6.67 -1.50
C LEU A 27 7.81 6.69 -0.07
N LEU A 28 6.54 7.02 0.09
CA LEU A 28 5.86 7.00 1.39
C LEU A 28 5.93 5.63 2.08
N ALA A 29 5.72 4.55 1.31
CA ALA A 29 5.84 3.18 1.81
C ALA A 29 7.28 2.84 2.20
N SER A 30 8.29 3.29 1.43
CA SER A 30 9.70 3.09 1.76
C SER A 30 10.06 3.76 3.09
N ASP A 31 9.64 5.02 3.27
CA ASP A 31 9.87 5.76 4.50
C ASP A 31 9.20 5.08 5.71
N ALA A 32 7.97 4.58 5.54
CA ALA A 32 7.30 3.82 6.59
C ALA A 32 8.02 2.50 6.93
N LEU A 33 8.45 1.73 5.93
CA LEU A 33 9.15 0.46 6.14
C LEU A 33 10.50 0.65 6.87
N ALA A 34 11.18 1.77 6.64
CA ALA A 34 12.41 2.12 7.35
C ALA A 34 12.19 2.38 8.86
N LEU A 35 10.99 2.78 9.26
CA LEU A 35 10.62 3.04 10.65
C LEU A 35 10.10 1.79 11.41
N LEU A 36 9.87 0.68 10.69
CA LEU A 36 9.43 -0.57 11.31
C LEU A 36 10.55 -1.29 12.04
N THR A 37 10.23 -1.88 13.19
CA THR A 37 11.09 -2.82 13.90
C THR A 37 11.28 -4.12 13.10
N ARG A 38 12.23 -4.95 13.53
CA ARG A 38 12.40 -6.31 13.02
C ARG A 38 11.13 -7.13 13.31
N GLY A 39 10.62 -7.89 12.34
CA GLY A 39 9.31 -8.54 12.48
C GLY A 39 8.09 -7.60 12.42
N GLY A 40 8.32 -6.29 12.26
CA GLY A 40 7.26 -5.29 12.17
C GLY A 40 6.39 -5.47 10.94
N ARG A 41 5.16 -4.95 11.01
CA ARG A 41 4.13 -5.10 9.96
C ARG A 41 3.68 -3.77 9.39
N LEU A 42 3.39 -3.77 8.09
CA LEU A 42 2.73 -2.68 7.38
C LEU A 42 1.39 -3.17 6.84
N LEU A 43 0.31 -2.44 7.14
CA LEU A 43 -0.94 -2.52 6.38
C LEU A 43 -0.97 -1.35 5.39
N ALA A 44 -0.80 -1.64 4.11
CA ALA A 44 -0.84 -0.65 3.04
C ALA A 44 -2.18 -0.72 2.31
N VAL A 45 -2.89 0.40 2.23
CA VAL A 45 -4.24 0.51 1.68
C VAL A 45 -4.29 1.60 0.61
N THR A 46 -5.08 1.36 -0.44
CA THR A 46 -5.48 2.41 -1.38
C THR A 46 -6.84 2.10 -2.01
N ASN A 47 -7.66 3.14 -2.19
CA ASN A 47 -8.91 3.12 -2.95
C ASN A 47 -8.77 3.70 -4.37
N HIS A 48 -7.54 3.98 -4.82
CA HIS A 48 -7.30 4.62 -6.10
C HIS A 48 -7.64 3.69 -7.27
N ARG A 49 -8.76 3.98 -7.96
CA ARG A 49 -9.34 3.10 -8.98
C ARG A 49 -8.41 2.74 -10.15
N LYS A 50 -7.55 3.67 -10.58
CA LYS A 50 -6.63 3.45 -11.73
C LYS A 50 -5.38 2.65 -11.36
N THR A 51 -5.19 2.30 -10.09
CA THR A 51 -4.10 1.43 -9.64
C THR A 51 -4.63 -0.01 -9.59
N SER A 52 -3.96 -0.96 -10.25
CA SER A 52 -4.28 -2.38 -10.10
C SER A 52 -3.61 -2.96 -8.85
N ALA A 53 -4.16 -4.03 -8.27
CA ALA A 53 -3.55 -4.73 -7.13
C ALA A 53 -2.11 -5.18 -7.45
N GLN A 54 -1.88 -5.71 -8.66
CA GLN A 54 -0.54 -6.10 -9.12
C GLN A 54 0.45 -4.93 -9.17
N ARG A 55 0.02 -3.74 -9.65
CA ARG A 55 0.87 -2.54 -9.65
C ARG A 55 1.20 -2.12 -8.23
N PHE A 56 0.19 -2.15 -7.35
CA PHE A 56 0.35 -1.79 -5.95
C PHE A 56 1.32 -2.72 -5.21
N MET A 57 1.18 -4.03 -5.40
CA MET A 57 2.09 -5.04 -4.87
C MET A 57 3.54 -4.77 -5.29
N ARG A 58 3.79 -4.48 -6.58
CA ARG A 58 5.14 -4.14 -7.08
C ARG A 58 5.72 -2.90 -6.40
N TRP A 59 4.91 -1.87 -6.16
CA TRP A 59 5.38 -0.69 -5.42
C TRP A 59 5.83 -1.04 -4.01
N LEU A 60 5.13 -1.94 -3.31
CA LEU A 60 5.49 -2.37 -1.96
C LEU A 60 6.78 -3.19 -1.95
N GLU A 61 6.97 -4.08 -2.93
CA GLU A 61 8.22 -4.85 -3.10
C GLU A 61 9.41 -3.93 -3.38
N GLU A 62 9.23 -2.96 -4.27
CA GLU A 62 10.26 -1.97 -4.58
C GLU A 62 10.54 -1.05 -3.38
N ALA A 63 9.50 -0.61 -2.66
CA ALA A 63 9.65 0.20 -1.46
C ALA A 63 10.45 -0.53 -0.37
N ALA A 64 10.23 -1.83 -0.18
CA ALA A 64 11.02 -2.62 0.75
C ALA A 64 12.49 -2.73 0.34
N ARG A 65 12.75 -2.89 -0.98
CA ARG A 65 14.10 -2.90 -1.54
C ARG A 65 14.81 -1.56 -1.31
N ASP A 66 14.12 -0.45 -1.59
CA ASP A 66 14.66 0.90 -1.43
C ASP A 66 14.94 1.23 0.04
N ALA A 67 14.08 0.76 0.95
CA ALA A 67 14.27 0.84 2.40
C ALA A 67 15.35 -0.12 2.95
N ARG A 68 15.93 -1.00 2.10
CA ARG A 68 16.85 -2.08 2.51
C ARG A 68 16.28 -2.96 3.63
N ARG A 69 14.99 -3.29 3.52
CA ARG A 69 14.27 -4.15 4.47
C ARG A 69 13.94 -5.48 3.81
N GLU A 70 14.16 -6.57 4.53
CA GLU A 70 13.88 -7.91 4.05
C GLU A 70 12.43 -8.29 4.35
N VAL A 71 11.69 -8.67 3.31
CA VAL A 71 10.27 -9.03 3.43
C VAL A 71 10.15 -10.52 3.77
N ALA A 72 9.51 -10.81 4.90
CA ALA A 72 9.14 -12.17 5.30
C ALA A 72 7.90 -12.65 4.53
N SER A 73 6.90 -11.77 4.38
CA SER A 73 5.71 -12.08 3.59
C SER A 73 5.01 -10.81 3.10
N LEU A 74 4.40 -10.90 1.91
CA LEU A 74 3.51 -9.90 1.34
C LEU A 74 2.22 -10.60 0.89
N ARG A 75 1.08 -10.21 1.44
CA ARG A 75 -0.22 -10.87 1.19
C ARG A 75 -1.31 -9.85 0.95
N GLU A 76 -2.12 -10.06 -0.07
CA GLU A 76 -3.33 -9.27 -0.29
C GLU A 76 -4.39 -9.64 0.76
N SER A 77 -5.11 -8.64 1.25
CA SER A 77 -6.26 -8.85 2.14
C SER A 77 -7.46 -9.32 1.32
N PRO A 78 -8.29 -10.22 1.86
CA PRO A 78 -9.50 -10.66 1.18
C PRO A 78 -10.45 -9.48 0.94
N THR A 79 -11.19 -9.54 -0.16
CA THR A 79 -12.24 -8.56 -0.44
C THR A 79 -13.33 -8.65 0.63
N PRO A 80 -13.79 -7.52 1.21
CA PRO A 80 -14.89 -7.51 2.16
C PRO A 80 -16.16 -8.13 1.58
N HIS A 81 -16.90 -8.88 2.39
CA HIS A 81 -18.13 -9.56 1.96
C HIS A 81 -19.23 -8.59 1.52
N ASP A 82 -19.27 -7.39 2.11
CA ASP A 82 -20.18 -6.29 1.81
C ASP A 82 -19.76 -5.47 0.58
N CYS A 83 -18.52 -5.64 0.09
CA CYS A 83 -17.99 -4.94 -1.06
C CYS A 83 -17.39 -5.90 -2.09
N PRO A 84 -18.20 -6.79 -2.69
CA PRO A 84 -17.67 -7.84 -3.53
C PRO A 84 -17.05 -7.29 -4.82
N ALA A 85 -15.93 -7.89 -5.25
CA ALA A 85 -15.17 -7.43 -6.41
C ALA A 85 -15.98 -7.45 -7.73
N TRP A 86 -16.97 -8.33 -7.84
CA TRP A 86 -17.85 -8.43 -9.02
C TRP A 86 -18.82 -7.25 -9.14
N LEU A 87 -19.13 -6.53 -8.06
CA LEU A 87 -19.95 -5.31 -8.14
C LEU A 87 -19.25 -4.20 -8.94
N GLY A 88 -17.92 -4.28 -9.06
CA GLY A 88 -17.08 -3.39 -9.86
C GLY A 88 -16.47 -4.04 -11.11
N ALA A 89 -17.14 -5.01 -11.74
CA ALA A 89 -16.63 -5.95 -12.75
C ALA A 89 -15.69 -5.40 -13.86
N ALA A 90 -15.73 -4.11 -14.19
CA ALA A 90 -14.81 -3.50 -15.16
C ALA A 90 -13.47 -3.00 -14.56
N LEU A 91 -13.38 -2.78 -13.25
CA LEU A 91 -12.24 -2.12 -12.57
C LEU A 91 -11.66 -2.91 -11.37
N GLY A 92 -12.27 -4.05 -11.02
CA GLY A 92 -11.87 -4.89 -9.88
C GLY A 92 -12.32 -4.34 -8.52
N SER A 93 -11.81 -4.92 -7.42
CA SER A 93 -12.12 -4.45 -6.06
C SER A 93 -11.82 -2.95 -5.91
N PRO A 94 -12.74 -2.16 -5.33
CA PRO A 94 -12.54 -0.72 -5.16
C PRO A 94 -11.37 -0.39 -4.23
N THR A 95 -11.07 -1.29 -3.29
CA THR A 95 -9.96 -1.16 -2.34
C THR A 95 -8.94 -2.26 -2.56
N LYS A 96 -7.65 -1.88 -2.49
CA LYS A 96 -6.51 -2.79 -2.50
C LYS A 96 -5.84 -2.65 -1.14
N ALA A 97 -5.65 -3.75 -0.44
CA ALA A 97 -5.02 -3.76 0.87
C ALA A 97 -4.02 -4.90 0.95
N PHE A 98 -2.80 -4.62 1.41
CA PHE A 98 -1.74 -5.60 1.54
C PHE A 98 -1.15 -5.56 2.94
N TRP A 99 -0.91 -6.75 3.49
CA TRP A 99 -0.10 -6.98 4.67
C TRP A 99 1.32 -7.32 4.26
N LEU A 100 2.28 -6.51 4.72
CA LEU A 100 3.71 -6.75 4.56
C LEU A 100 4.33 -6.98 5.94
N THR A 101 5.05 -8.08 6.11
CA THR A 101 5.78 -8.40 7.35
C THR A 101 7.27 -8.45 7.05
N LEU A 102 8.07 -7.78 7.86
CA LEU A 102 9.53 -7.79 7.75
C LEU A 102 10.15 -9.00 8.47
N ARG A 103 11.35 -9.40 8.07
CA ARG A 103 12.19 -10.33 8.85
C ARG A 103 12.78 -9.67 10.10
#